data_AF-A0A9D8X0N6-F1
#
_entry.id   AF-A0A9D8X0N6-F1
#
_cell.length_a   1.000
_cell.length_b   1.000
_cell.length_c   1.000
_cell.angle_alpha   90.00
_cell.angle_beta   90.00
_cell.angle_gamma   90.00
#
_symmetry.space_group_name_H-M   'P 1'
#
loop_
_entity.id
_entity.type
_entity.pdbx_description
1 polymer ?
#
loop_
_entity_poly.entity_id
_entity_poly.type
_entity_poly.pdbx_seq_one_letter_code
_entity_poly.pdbx_strand_id
1 'polypeptide(L)'
;MKIKSRITLMLGISVLALSVSGCQKNTVDEEEDAVEAQTDDEETVGTRTDETGTETAETRTDEEDAAEAQEASAPENAEQERMELSRDTFYEAASKWHDLPDEDINVMFQKVRDSGILDMENRYLTGAAINDYDANGITDMIVCLYEEKEDAEPYSDGCLYLFMNDDTPYYIYDDFCCYCFGAIFGDFGADIDNDGNTEIVFCVQGTGCGGAGDCQKFVLKYRDGRIERMELPNDFIDDAYDCGLTVQIEKDTQKGSYSAYCPYLDDTIVFDAEENEEDWDGGNCRGYFLLDTMEYDGRQLLVGYEYLYAGYIANGAGTAVFVFDWDENGKAYVRDWEIQTGNE
;
A
#
# COMPACT_ATOMS: atom_id res chain seq x y z
N MET A 1 -10.15 -32.10 -10.05
CA MET A 1 -11.57 -32.07 -9.66
C MET A 1 -11.82 -30.64 -9.24
N LYS A 2 -12.35 -29.79 -10.14
CA LYS A 2 -12.50 -28.35 -9.89
C LYS A 2 -13.39 -28.14 -8.66
N ILE A 3 -12.89 -27.41 -7.68
CA ILE A 3 -13.58 -27.15 -6.41
C ILE A 3 -14.76 -26.24 -6.74
N LYS A 4 -15.99 -26.78 -6.72
CA LYS A 4 -17.20 -25.94 -6.65
C LYS A 4 -17.52 -25.74 -5.18
N SER A 5 -16.78 -24.85 -4.52
CA SER A 5 -17.15 -24.34 -3.20
C SER A 5 -17.80 -22.98 -3.41
N ARG A 6 -19.04 -22.82 -2.93
CA ARG A 6 -19.68 -21.51 -2.87
C ARG A 6 -19.02 -20.73 -1.73
N ILE A 7 -18.04 -19.90 -2.05
CA ILE A 7 -17.56 -18.85 -1.14
C ILE A 7 -18.70 -17.84 -1.06
N THR A 8 -19.32 -17.71 0.11
CA THR A 8 -20.29 -16.63 0.39
C THR A 8 -19.49 -15.48 0.97
N LEU A 9 -19.20 -14.48 0.15
CA LEU A 9 -18.51 -13.26 0.57
C LEU A 9 -19.53 -12.40 1.33
N MET A 10 -19.28 -12.09 2.61
CA MET A 10 -19.95 -10.94 3.24
C MET A 10 -19.16 -9.69 2.89
N LEU A 11 -19.48 -9.09 1.75
CA LEU A 11 -19.01 -7.75 1.39
C LEU A 11 -19.59 -6.72 2.39
N GLY A 12 -18.83 -6.44 3.45
CA GLY A 12 -18.97 -5.22 4.21
C GLY A 12 -18.47 -4.06 3.35
N ILE A 13 -19.35 -3.48 2.53
CA ILE A 13 -19.06 -2.25 1.78
C ILE A 13 -18.92 -1.11 2.80
N SER A 14 -17.70 -0.87 3.26
CA SER A 14 -17.31 0.37 3.91
C SER A 14 -17.14 1.43 2.82
N VAL A 15 -18.18 2.23 2.60
CA VAL A 15 -18.09 3.44 1.78
C VAL A 15 -17.14 4.42 2.48
N LEU A 16 -15.89 4.49 2.04
CA LEU A 16 -14.98 5.58 2.41
C LEU A 16 -15.45 6.87 1.76
N ALA A 17 -16.18 7.69 2.53
CA ALA A 17 -16.40 9.09 2.21
C ALA A 17 -15.27 9.92 2.84
N LEU A 18 -14.25 10.27 2.07
CA LEU A 18 -13.27 11.28 2.47
C LEU A 18 -13.77 12.67 2.06
N SER A 19 -14.11 13.49 3.04
CA SER A 19 -14.31 14.92 2.86
C SER A 19 -12.95 15.61 2.75
N VAL A 20 -12.56 16.02 1.55
CA VAL A 20 -11.44 16.93 1.34
C VAL A 20 -11.88 18.32 1.81
N SER A 21 -11.32 18.80 2.91
CA SER A 21 -11.52 20.17 3.36
C SER A 21 -10.21 20.95 3.23
N GLY A 22 -10.16 21.81 2.22
CA GLY A 22 -9.44 23.07 2.30
C GLY A 22 -8.00 23.10 1.79
N CYS A 23 -7.84 23.35 0.48
CA CYS A 23 -6.80 24.29 0.05
C CYS A 23 -7.33 25.11 -1.14
N GLN A 24 -7.91 26.27 -0.82
CA GLN A 24 -8.18 27.32 -1.80
C GLN A 24 -6.87 28.05 -2.10
N LYS A 25 -6.48 28.14 -3.37
CA LYS A 25 -6.36 29.43 -4.06
C LYS A 25 -6.10 29.31 -5.57
N ASN A 26 -6.91 30.09 -6.28
CA ASN A 26 -6.66 30.84 -7.51
C ASN A 26 -6.62 30.10 -8.85
N THR A 27 -7.81 30.11 -9.45
CA THR A 27 -8.11 30.29 -10.87
C THR A 27 -7.19 31.29 -11.60
N VAL A 28 -6.65 30.85 -12.74
CA VAL A 28 -6.56 31.64 -13.98
C VAL A 28 -6.92 30.69 -15.13
N ASP A 29 -7.94 31.07 -15.90
CA ASP A 29 -8.35 30.44 -17.16
C ASP A 29 -7.29 30.65 -18.24
N GLU A 30 -7.04 29.65 -19.10
CA GLU A 30 -7.41 29.67 -20.52
C GLU A 30 -6.78 28.49 -21.29
N GLU A 31 -7.62 27.95 -22.18
CA GLU A 31 -7.45 27.07 -23.35
C GLU A 31 -6.03 26.70 -23.83
N GLU A 32 -5.80 25.43 -24.20
CA GLU A 32 -5.67 25.04 -25.62
C GLU A 32 -5.50 23.52 -25.82
N ASP A 33 -6.28 23.04 -26.79
CA ASP A 33 -6.04 22.04 -27.84
C ASP A 33 -5.00 20.91 -27.71
N ALA A 34 -5.47 19.75 -28.20
CA ALA A 34 -4.66 18.62 -28.64
C ALA A 34 -3.80 18.96 -29.87
N VAL A 35 -2.66 18.27 -30.03
CA VAL A 35 -2.24 17.53 -31.25
C VAL A 35 -0.75 17.11 -31.18
N GLU A 36 -0.53 15.82 -31.49
CA GLU A 36 0.59 15.10 -32.14
C GLU A 36 2.07 15.56 -32.07
N ALA A 37 2.87 14.61 -31.58
CA ALA A 37 4.07 13.99 -32.17
C ALA A 37 4.97 14.70 -33.22
N GLN A 38 6.29 14.52 -32.98
CA GLN A 38 7.41 14.21 -33.90
C GLN A 38 8.50 15.27 -34.24
N THR A 39 9.74 14.80 -33.98
CA THR A 39 11.01 14.85 -34.77
C THR A 39 11.98 16.04 -34.73
N ASP A 40 13.19 15.67 -34.29
CA ASP A 40 14.53 15.83 -34.91
C ASP A 40 15.30 17.18 -34.94
N ASP A 41 16.44 17.10 -34.23
CA ASP A 41 17.83 17.36 -34.65
C ASP A 41 18.49 18.75 -34.70
N GLU A 42 19.75 18.70 -34.21
CA GLU A 42 20.95 19.47 -34.58
C GLU A 42 21.03 20.98 -34.24
N GLU A 43 22.17 21.59 -33.91
CA GLU A 43 23.51 21.21 -33.45
C GLU A 43 24.23 22.55 -33.15
N THR A 44 25.30 22.51 -32.35
CA THR A 44 26.49 23.42 -32.40
C THR A 44 26.37 24.89 -31.95
N VAL A 45 26.99 25.25 -30.80
CA VAL A 45 28.41 25.63 -30.59
C VAL A 45 28.70 27.11 -30.89
N GLY A 46 29.24 27.81 -29.87
CA GLY A 46 30.02 29.03 -30.11
C GLY A 46 30.28 29.90 -28.89
N THR A 47 31.20 29.46 -28.03
CA THR A 47 32.32 30.22 -27.41
C THR A 47 32.14 31.73 -27.10
N ARG A 48 32.31 32.12 -25.83
CA ARG A 48 33.54 32.71 -25.21
C ARG A 48 33.73 34.19 -25.63
N THR A 49 33.88 35.18 -24.75
CA THR A 49 34.99 35.40 -23.80
C THR A 49 34.72 36.71 -23.03
N ASP A 50 35.11 36.69 -21.75
CA ASP A 50 35.96 37.64 -21.02
C ASP A 50 35.54 39.12 -20.94
N GLU A 51 35.31 39.70 -19.76
CA GLU A 51 36.17 39.94 -18.58
C GLU A 51 36.25 41.47 -18.39
N THR A 52 36.73 41.88 -17.22
CA THR A 52 37.09 43.23 -16.77
C THR A 52 35.92 44.00 -16.14
N GLY A 53 35.98 44.45 -14.89
CA GLY A 53 37.06 44.44 -13.91
C GLY A 53 36.89 45.64 -12.97
N THR A 54 37.01 45.37 -11.67
CA THR A 54 37.62 46.20 -10.60
C THR A 54 37.07 47.60 -10.29
N GLU A 55 36.51 47.77 -9.08
CA GLU A 55 37.08 48.52 -7.93
C GLU A 55 36.37 49.88 -7.80
N THR A 56 36.08 50.52 -6.67
CA THR A 56 36.35 50.41 -5.22
C THR A 56 35.41 51.42 -4.55
N ALA A 57 35.03 51.23 -3.29
CA ALA A 57 35.00 52.28 -2.25
C ALA A 57 34.30 51.79 -0.98
N GLU A 58 35.09 51.63 0.08
CA GLU A 58 34.64 51.55 1.45
C GLU A 58 34.03 52.89 1.90
N THR A 59 32.93 52.87 2.65
CA THR A 59 32.86 53.65 3.90
C THR A 59 31.78 53.11 4.84
N ARG A 60 32.19 53.05 6.11
CA ARG A 60 31.51 52.52 7.29
C ARG A 60 30.64 53.61 7.93
N THR A 61 29.43 53.26 8.34
CA THR A 61 28.69 53.98 9.39
C THR A 61 27.96 52.94 10.23
N ASP A 62 28.32 52.86 11.50
CA ASP A 62 27.62 52.15 12.57
C ASP A 62 26.47 53.06 13.07
N GLU A 63 25.26 52.52 13.25
CA GLU A 63 24.43 52.58 14.48
C GLU A 63 22.96 52.17 14.20
N GLU A 64 22.55 51.12 14.94
CA GLU A 64 21.23 50.80 15.50
C GLU A 64 19.95 50.99 14.66
N ASP A 65 19.23 49.89 14.38
CA ASP A 65 17.96 49.68 15.09
C ASP A 65 17.44 48.24 14.94
N ALA A 66 16.70 47.82 15.96
CA ALA A 66 16.20 46.48 16.22
C ALA A 66 15.44 45.83 15.05
N ALA A 67 15.92 44.66 14.62
CA ALA A 67 15.05 43.61 14.09
C ALA A 67 15.30 42.38 14.97
N GLU A 68 14.31 42.09 15.81
CA GLU A 68 14.26 40.95 16.69
C GLU A 68 14.70 39.68 15.95
N ALA A 69 15.74 39.05 16.48
CA ALA A 69 16.04 37.66 16.20
C ALA A 69 14.85 36.82 16.69
N GLN A 70 13.94 36.52 15.77
CA GLN A 70 12.95 35.47 15.93
C GLN A 70 13.54 34.19 15.32
N GLU A 71 14.63 33.70 15.92
CA GLU A 71 15.17 32.38 15.67
C GLU A 71 15.40 31.69 17.03
N ALA A 72 15.02 30.41 17.10
CA ALA A 72 15.20 29.47 18.21
C ALA A 72 14.04 29.25 19.21
N SER A 73 12.81 29.06 18.72
CA SER A 73 11.78 28.26 19.43
C SER A 73 11.08 27.21 18.54
N ALA A 74 11.60 26.93 17.34
CA ALA A 74 10.99 26.06 16.35
C ALA A 74 11.07 24.53 16.62
N PRO A 75 12.14 23.95 17.19
CA PRO A 75 12.28 22.50 17.24
C PRO A 75 11.37 21.82 18.26
N GLU A 76 11.18 22.40 19.46
CA GLU A 76 10.28 21.85 20.49
C GLU A 76 8.82 21.86 20.05
N ASN A 77 8.40 22.88 19.29
CA ASN A 77 7.02 22.95 18.79
C ASN A 77 6.75 21.87 17.72
N ALA A 78 7.71 21.64 16.81
CA ALA A 78 7.57 20.62 15.77
C ALA A 78 7.56 19.19 16.34
N GLU A 79 8.37 18.91 17.36
CA GLU A 79 8.36 17.61 18.05
C GLU A 79 7.03 17.36 18.76
N GLN A 80 6.49 18.37 19.47
CA GLN A 80 5.20 18.26 20.11
C GLN A 80 4.07 18.06 19.10
N GLU A 81 4.06 18.81 17.99
CA GLU A 81 3.09 18.66 16.91
C GLU A 81 3.11 17.25 16.31
N ARG A 82 4.28 16.66 16.04
CA ARG A 82 4.42 15.28 15.55
C ARG A 82 3.94 14.24 16.56
N MET A 83 4.19 14.45 17.85
CA MET A 83 3.70 13.56 18.91
C MET A 83 2.18 13.63 19.04
N GLU A 84 1.59 14.82 18.95
CA GLU A 84 0.14 15.01 18.94
C GLU A 84 -0.49 14.36 17.70
N LEU A 85 0.09 14.56 16.52
CA LEU A 85 -0.34 13.91 15.29
C LEU A 85 -0.28 12.39 15.42
N SER A 86 0.82 11.85 15.94
CA SER A 86 0.99 10.40 16.13
C SER A 86 -0.07 9.83 17.06
N ARG A 87 -0.36 10.53 18.17
CA ARG A 87 -1.41 10.14 19.11
C ARG A 87 -2.77 10.14 18.41
N ASP A 88 -3.10 11.22 17.72
CA ASP A 88 -4.42 11.39 17.12
C ASP A 88 -4.64 10.37 15.98
N THR A 89 -3.62 10.08 15.17
CA THR A 89 -3.64 9.00 14.16
C THR A 89 -3.89 7.63 14.81
N PHE A 90 -3.15 7.30 15.88
CA PHE A 90 -3.31 6.02 16.56
C PHE A 90 -4.71 5.89 17.19
N TYR A 91 -5.19 6.96 17.83
CA TYR A 91 -6.50 7.01 18.45
C TYR A 91 -7.63 6.90 17.42
N GLU A 92 -7.52 7.57 16.27
CA GLU A 92 -8.48 7.40 15.19
C GLU A 92 -8.52 5.93 14.76
N ALA A 93 -7.35 5.32 14.53
CA ALA A 93 -7.30 3.93 14.11
C ALA A 93 -7.97 2.98 15.13
N ALA A 94 -7.55 3.07 16.39
CA ALA A 94 -8.00 2.17 17.45
C ALA A 94 -9.49 2.36 17.81
N SER A 95 -9.98 3.60 17.85
CA SER A 95 -11.37 3.87 18.24
C SER A 95 -12.37 3.67 17.10
N LYS A 96 -12.03 4.11 15.88
CA LYS A 96 -12.97 4.14 14.76
C LYS A 96 -13.02 2.83 14.01
N TRP A 97 -11.87 2.17 13.84
CA TRP A 97 -11.77 0.95 13.03
C TRP A 97 -11.81 -0.32 13.88
N HIS A 98 -11.40 -0.24 15.15
CA HIS A 98 -11.32 -1.41 16.05
C HIS A 98 -12.25 -1.33 17.28
N ASP A 99 -13.00 -0.24 17.47
CA ASP A 99 -13.97 -0.04 18.57
C ASP A 99 -13.39 -0.31 19.97
N LEU A 100 -12.13 0.05 20.17
CA LEU A 100 -11.43 -0.21 21.43
C LEU A 100 -11.76 0.85 22.50
N PRO A 101 -11.90 0.48 23.78
CA PRO A 101 -12.07 1.43 24.87
C PRO A 101 -10.86 2.35 25.03
N ASP A 102 -11.09 3.62 25.40
CA ASP A 102 -10.03 4.62 25.63
C ASP A 102 -8.91 4.14 26.57
N GLU A 103 -9.24 3.32 27.58
CA GLU A 103 -8.25 2.75 28.52
C GLU A 103 -7.27 1.82 27.80
N ASP A 104 -7.77 0.95 26.93
CA ASP A 104 -6.95 0.01 26.16
C ASP A 104 -6.13 0.75 25.10
N ILE A 105 -6.73 1.75 24.44
CA ILE A 105 -6.03 2.64 23.49
C ILE A 105 -4.84 3.33 24.17
N ASN A 106 -5.03 3.87 25.38
CA ASN A 106 -3.96 4.50 26.15
C ASN A 106 -2.83 3.53 26.48
N VAL A 107 -3.16 2.31 26.90
CA VAL A 107 -2.15 1.29 27.22
C VAL A 107 -1.33 0.95 25.98
N MET A 108 -1.96 0.73 24.83
CA MET A 108 -1.25 0.38 23.59
C MET A 108 -0.42 1.55 23.05
N PHE A 109 -0.96 2.76 23.03
CA PHE A 109 -0.18 3.93 22.61
C PHE A 109 1.00 4.17 23.55
N GLN A 110 0.85 3.90 24.85
CA GLN A 110 1.98 3.96 25.78
C GLN A 110 3.04 2.90 25.47
N LYS A 111 2.67 1.67 25.04
CA LYS A 111 3.64 0.68 24.54
C LYS A 111 4.42 1.21 23.33
N VAL A 112 3.75 1.88 22.39
CA VAL A 112 4.41 2.52 21.24
C VAL A 112 5.40 3.59 21.72
N ARG A 113 5.01 4.44 22.67
CA ARG A 113 5.91 5.45 23.25
C ARG A 113 7.11 4.85 23.97
N ASP A 114 6.88 3.85 24.83
CA ASP A 114 7.92 3.22 25.63
C ASP A 114 8.95 2.46 24.77
N SER A 115 8.59 2.09 23.54
CA SER A 115 9.52 1.50 22.57
C SER A 115 10.56 2.49 22.02
N GLY A 116 10.33 3.80 22.17
CA GLY A 116 11.22 4.86 21.68
C GLY A 116 11.20 5.07 20.16
N ILE A 117 10.33 4.39 19.41
CA ILE A 117 10.26 4.56 17.95
C ILE A 117 9.81 5.96 17.52
N LEU A 118 9.09 6.68 18.38
CA LEU A 118 8.65 8.06 18.17
C LEU A 118 9.68 9.10 18.64
N ASP A 119 10.73 8.68 19.34
CA ASP A 119 11.84 9.57 19.73
C ASP A 119 12.84 9.77 18.58
N MET A 120 12.65 9.05 17.48
CA MET A 120 13.46 9.18 16.27
C MET A 120 13.16 10.52 15.58
N GLU A 121 14.22 11.22 15.17
CA GLU A 121 14.10 12.55 14.59
C GLU A 121 13.18 12.56 13.36
N ASN A 122 12.28 13.55 13.31
CA ASN A 122 11.35 13.78 12.21
C ASN A 122 10.38 12.63 11.88
N ARG A 123 10.13 11.69 12.79
CA ARG A 123 9.15 10.62 12.56
C ARG A 123 7.82 10.86 13.26
N TYR A 124 6.74 10.40 12.64
CA TYR A 124 5.40 10.38 13.24
C TYR A 124 4.58 9.21 12.68
N LEU A 125 3.51 8.83 13.38
CA LEU A 125 2.59 7.78 12.93
C LEU A 125 1.67 8.27 11.82
N THR A 126 1.63 7.50 10.73
CA THR A 126 0.69 7.69 9.61
C THR A 126 -0.41 6.65 9.57
N GLY A 127 -0.27 5.54 10.28
CA GLY A 127 -1.35 4.59 10.48
C GLY A 127 -1.05 3.50 11.50
N ALA A 128 -2.09 2.75 11.85
CA ALA A 128 -2.02 1.61 12.74
C ALA A 128 -3.12 0.58 12.40
N ALA A 129 -2.82 -0.69 12.62
CA ALA A 129 -3.78 -1.79 12.62
C ALA A 129 -3.63 -2.59 13.92
N ILE A 130 -4.75 -2.99 14.51
CA ILE A 130 -4.79 -3.59 15.85
C ILE A 130 -5.60 -4.87 15.80
N ASN A 131 -5.00 -5.99 16.22
CA ASN A 131 -5.61 -7.30 16.13
C ASN A 131 -5.00 -8.26 17.16
N ASP A 132 -5.61 -9.42 17.37
CA ASP A 132 -5.01 -10.55 18.10
C ASP A 132 -4.56 -11.56 17.02
N TYR A 133 -3.39 -11.34 16.44
CA TYR A 133 -2.99 -12.06 15.22
C TYR A 133 -2.70 -13.53 15.51
N ASP A 134 -2.18 -13.87 16.68
CA ASP A 134 -1.89 -15.26 17.06
C ASP A 134 -3.01 -15.94 17.86
N ALA A 135 -4.14 -15.25 18.03
CA ALA A 135 -5.34 -15.73 18.73
C ALA A 135 -5.08 -16.19 20.18
N ASN A 136 -4.10 -15.59 20.85
CA ASN A 136 -3.76 -15.93 22.23
C ASN A 136 -4.50 -15.06 23.27
N GLY A 137 -5.26 -14.07 22.82
CA GLY A 137 -6.02 -13.13 23.64
C GLY A 137 -5.24 -11.88 24.04
N ILE A 138 -4.02 -11.69 23.55
CA ILE A 138 -3.21 -10.47 23.70
C ILE A 138 -3.35 -9.66 22.41
N THR A 139 -3.60 -8.36 22.57
CA THR A 139 -3.69 -7.46 21.43
C THR A 139 -2.29 -7.09 20.92
N ASP A 140 -2.10 -7.34 19.64
CA ASP A 140 -0.95 -6.97 18.81
C ASP A 140 -1.25 -5.69 18.01
N MET A 141 -0.20 -5.10 17.44
CA MET A 141 -0.36 -3.92 16.59
C MET A 141 0.71 -3.83 15.50
N ILE A 142 0.29 -3.34 14.34
CA ILE A 142 1.17 -2.87 13.28
C ILE A 142 1.05 -1.36 13.29
N VAL A 143 2.18 -0.65 13.26
CA VAL A 143 2.20 0.81 13.15
C VAL A 143 3.08 1.24 11.97
N CYS A 144 2.63 2.27 11.26
CA CYS A 144 3.34 2.87 10.14
C CYS A 144 3.92 4.22 10.56
N LEU A 145 5.21 4.43 10.31
CA LEU A 145 5.92 5.68 10.55
C LEU A 145 6.39 6.27 9.24
N TYR A 146 6.21 7.58 9.10
CA TYR A 146 6.79 8.36 8.02
C TYR A 146 7.87 9.29 8.57
N GLU A 147 8.93 9.48 7.79
CA GLU A 147 10.04 10.38 8.10
C GLU A 147 9.93 11.67 7.27
N GLU A 148 9.69 12.79 7.95
CA GLU A 148 9.51 14.09 7.31
C GLU A 148 10.85 14.82 7.12
N LYS A 149 11.26 14.98 5.88
CA LYS A 149 12.44 15.76 5.47
C LYS A 149 12.16 16.50 4.17
N GLU A 150 13.04 17.43 3.80
CA GLU A 150 12.86 18.32 2.64
C GLU A 150 12.64 17.55 1.33
N ASP A 151 13.31 16.41 1.18
CA ASP A 151 13.29 15.53 0.01
C ASP A 151 12.60 14.19 0.30
N ALA A 152 11.66 14.17 1.25
CA ALA A 152 10.98 12.94 1.66
C ALA A 152 10.18 12.32 0.51
N GLU A 153 10.44 11.04 0.25
CA GLU A 153 9.75 10.24 -0.73
C GLU A 153 8.65 9.39 -0.07
N PRO A 154 7.39 9.45 -0.57
CA PRO A 154 6.26 8.71 -0.01
C PRO A 154 6.47 7.21 0.23
N TYR A 155 7.31 6.54 -0.58
CA TYR A 155 7.45 5.08 -0.62
C TYR A 155 8.71 4.53 0.06
N SER A 156 9.68 5.39 0.35
CA SER A 156 11.01 4.94 0.80
C SER A 156 11.42 5.58 2.12
N ASP A 157 10.77 6.67 2.55
CA ASP A 157 11.11 7.41 3.77
C ASP A 157 10.17 7.10 4.93
N GLY A 158 10.26 5.87 5.40
CA GLY A 158 9.50 5.42 6.55
C GLY A 158 9.80 3.98 6.91
N CYS A 159 8.94 3.42 7.75
CA CYS A 159 9.00 2.03 8.15
C CYS A 159 7.71 1.58 8.80
N LEU A 160 7.55 0.27 8.93
CA LEU A 160 6.52 -0.33 9.78
C LEU A 160 7.18 -0.97 11.00
N TYR A 161 6.45 -1.00 12.10
CA TYR A 161 6.78 -1.84 13.25
C TYR A 161 5.63 -2.78 13.57
N LEU A 162 5.95 -4.04 13.77
CA LEU A 162 5.03 -5.05 14.26
C LEU A 162 5.33 -5.32 15.74
N PHE A 163 4.36 -5.04 16.60
CA PHE A 163 4.36 -5.36 18.01
C PHE A 163 3.54 -6.63 18.20
N MET A 164 4.24 -7.76 18.36
CA MET A 164 3.61 -9.03 18.74
C MET A 164 3.77 -9.23 20.24
N ASN A 165 2.67 -9.53 20.93
CA ASN A 165 2.65 -9.87 22.34
C ASN A 165 3.35 -8.79 23.21
N ASP A 166 4.31 -9.21 24.02
CA ASP A 166 5.21 -8.34 24.77
C ASP A 166 6.67 -8.51 24.28
N ASP A 167 6.86 -8.96 23.03
CA ASP A 167 8.18 -9.07 22.41
C ASP A 167 8.74 -7.70 22.01
N THR A 168 10.02 -7.69 21.62
CA THR A 168 10.62 -6.49 21.04
C THR A 168 9.96 -6.20 19.68
N PRO A 169 9.54 -4.95 19.40
CA PRO A 169 8.91 -4.61 18.13
C PRO A 169 9.80 -4.96 16.94
N TYR A 170 9.22 -5.62 15.94
CA TYR A 170 9.93 -6.03 14.74
C TYR A 170 9.87 -4.91 13.70
N TYR A 171 11.05 -4.46 13.26
CA TYR A 171 11.20 -3.45 12.22
C TYR A 171 11.00 -4.05 10.83
N ILE A 172 10.17 -3.41 10.02
CA ILE A 172 9.88 -3.80 8.64
C ILE A 172 10.18 -2.62 7.72
N TYR A 173 10.90 -2.89 6.65
CA TYR A 173 11.20 -1.95 5.58
C TYR A 173 11.02 -2.61 4.22
N ASP A 174 10.53 -1.81 3.29
CA ASP A 174 10.24 -2.16 1.91
C ASP A 174 10.33 -0.88 1.08
N ASP A 175 11.09 -0.91 -0.03
CA ASP A 175 11.36 0.25 -0.90
C ASP A 175 10.10 0.74 -1.66
N PHE A 176 9.03 -0.07 -1.68
CA PHE A 176 7.79 0.19 -2.41
C PHE A 176 6.57 0.33 -1.51
N CYS A 177 6.77 0.48 -0.20
CA CYS A 177 5.68 0.68 0.75
C CYS A 177 5.40 2.16 0.98
N CYS A 178 4.17 2.62 0.69
CA CYS A 178 3.82 4.02 0.91
C CYS A 178 3.62 4.35 2.40
N TYR A 179 4.66 4.88 3.04
CA TYR A 179 4.64 5.21 4.45
C TYR A 179 3.90 6.52 4.76
N CYS A 180 3.78 7.45 3.79
CA CYS A 180 3.15 8.75 4.06
C CYS A 180 1.62 8.69 4.24
N PHE A 181 0.94 7.73 3.61
CA PHE A 181 -0.49 7.46 3.84
C PHE A 181 -0.70 6.50 4.99
N GLY A 182 0.14 5.46 5.10
CA GLY A 182 0.17 4.53 6.24
C GLY A 182 -1.12 3.73 6.49
N ALA A 183 -2.10 3.78 5.59
CA ALA A 183 -3.36 3.06 5.76
C ALA A 183 -3.11 1.55 5.59
N ILE A 184 -3.25 0.82 6.70
CA ILE A 184 -3.12 -0.63 6.78
C ILE A 184 -4.53 -1.23 6.67
N PHE A 185 -4.69 -2.27 5.85
CA PHE A 185 -5.97 -2.92 5.63
C PHE A 185 -5.83 -4.39 5.24
N GLY A 186 -6.94 -5.14 5.29
CA GLY A 186 -6.96 -6.56 4.97
C GLY A 186 -6.09 -7.38 5.93
N ASP A 187 -5.91 -6.89 7.16
CA ASP A 187 -5.04 -7.51 8.15
C ASP A 187 -5.71 -8.69 8.85
N PHE A 188 -4.98 -9.79 8.99
CA PHE A 188 -5.41 -10.96 9.76
C PHE A 188 -4.21 -11.81 10.19
N GLY A 189 -4.46 -12.72 11.13
CA GLY A 189 -3.50 -13.74 11.53
C GLY A 189 -4.08 -15.15 11.41
N ALA A 190 -3.34 -16.07 10.81
CA ALA A 190 -3.74 -17.46 10.62
C ALA A 190 -2.54 -18.38 10.32
N ASP A 191 -2.65 -19.67 10.64
CA ASP A 191 -1.72 -20.72 10.22
C ASP A 191 -2.06 -21.14 8.77
N ILE A 192 -1.62 -20.32 7.80
CA ILE A 192 -2.00 -20.45 6.38
C ILE A 192 -1.16 -21.48 5.64
N ASP A 193 0.03 -21.82 6.15
CA ASP A 193 0.87 -22.89 5.60
C ASP A 193 0.81 -24.21 6.40
N ASN A 194 -0.01 -24.23 7.46
CA ASN A 194 -0.34 -25.41 8.25
C ASN A 194 0.91 -26.07 8.88
N ASP A 195 1.87 -25.25 9.33
CA ASP A 195 3.04 -25.67 10.07
C ASP A 195 2.90 -25.47 11.60
N GLY A 196 1.78 -24.87 12.03
CA GLY A 196 1.43 -24.62 13.42
C GLY A 196 1.98 -23.31 13.98
N ASN A 197 2.59 -22.47 13.16
CA ASN A 197 2.93 -21.08 13.48
C ASN A 197 1.90 -20.14 12.87
N THR A 198 1.86 -18.90 13.36
CA THR A 198 0.93 -17.89 12.88
C THR A 198 1.60 -17.07 11.77
N GLU A 199 0.92 -16.93 10.64
CA GLU A 199 1.24 -15.92 9.64
C GLU A 199 0.35 -14.69 9.81
N ILE A 200 0.97 -13.53 9.69
CA ILE A 200 0.34 -12.22 9.78
C ILE A 200 0.35 -11.66 8.36
N VAL A 201 -0.84 -11.39 7.85
CA VAL A 201 -1.06 -10.86 6.50
C VAL A 201 -1.64 -9.48 6.63
N PHE A 202 -1.16 -8.53 5.83
CA PHE A 202 -1.74 -7.20 5.75
C PHE A 202 -1.29 -6.50 4.46
N CYS A 203 -2.05 -5.48 4.08
CA CYS A 203 -1.73 -4.58 2.98
C CYS A 203 -1.48 -3.16 3.48
N VAL A 204 -0.61 -2.42 2.80
CA VAL A 204 -0.41 -0.97 3.01
C VAL A 204 -0.78 -0.24 1.74
N GLN A 205 -1.70 0.72 1.86
CA GLN A 205 -2.23 1.48 0.74
C GLN A 205 -1.15 2.39 0.12
N GLY A 206 -1.07 2.41 -1.21
CA GLY A 206 -0.26 3.33 -1.98
C GLY A 206 -0.96 4.64 -2.34
N THR A 207 -0.37 5.40 -3.27
CA THR A 207 -0.85 6.73 -3.71
C THR A 207 -1.75 6.68 -4.96
N GLY A 208 -1.75 5.54 -5.65
CA GLY A 208 -2.44 5.30 -6.91
C GLY A 208 -3.95 5.30 -6.76
N CYS A 209 -4.61 5.99 -7.69
CA CYS A 209 -6.06 6.11 -7.75
C CYS A 209 -6.62 5.33 -8.94
N GLY A 210 -7.67 4.53 -8.70
CA GLY A 210 -8.42 3.79 -9.73
C GLY A 210 -8.06 2.30 -9.85
N GLY A 211 -9.00 1.48 -10.32
CA GLY A 211 -8.84 0.01 -10.38
C GLY A 211 -8.64 -0.60 -8.99
N ALA A 212 -7.64 -1.48 -8.86
CA ALA A 212 -7.19 -2.07 -7.61
C ALA A 212 -6.50 -1.09 -6.64
N GLY A 213 -6.06 0.08 -7.12
CA GLY A 213 -5.03 0.89 -6.45
C GLY A 213 -3.68 0.17 -6.43
N ASP A 214 -2.60 0.89 -6.12
CA ASP A 214 -1.35 0.23 -5.70
C ASP A 214 -1.40 0.02 -4.18
N CYS A 215 -0.89 -1.12 -3.73
CA CYS A 215 -0.75 -1.41 -2.32
C CYS A 215 0.34 -2.46 -2.12
N GLN A 216 1.12 -2.34 -1.05
CA GLN A 216 2.17 -3.31 -0.74
C GLN A 216 1.61 -4.43 0.15
N LYS A 217 1.98 -5.68 -0.14
CA LYS A 217 1.47 -6.87 0.55
C LYS A 217 2.56 -7.46 1.43
N PHE A 218 2.18 -7.83 2.64
CA PHE A 218 3.08 -8.46 3.58
C PHE A 218 2.46 -9.78 4.04
N VAL A 219 3.25 -10.84 4.00
CA VAL A 219 2.97 -12.14 4.62
C VAL A 219 4.15 -12.46 5.51
N LEU A 220 3.94 -12.44 6.83
CA LEU A 220 4.99 -12.55 7.84
C LEU A 220 4.70 -13.73 8.75
N LYS A 221 5.62 -14.69 8.86
CA LYS A 221 5.52 -15.80 9.81
C LYS A 221 6.09 -15.39 11.17
N TYR A 222 5.31 -15.56 12.22
CA TYR A 222 5.73 -15.39 13.61
C TYR A 222 6.03 -16.74 14.27
N ARG A 223 7.27 -16.92 14.72
CA ARG A 223 7.72 -18.15 15.38
C ARG A 223 8.76 -17.84 16.45
N ASP A 224 8.48 -18.26 17.69
CA ASP A 224 9.40 -18.18 18.82
C ASP A 224 10.04 -16.77 18.99
N GLY A 225 9.23 -15.71 18.86
CA GLY A 225 9.71 -14.32 18.96
C GLY A 225 10.50 -13.84 17.74
N ARG A 226 10.38 -14.52 16.59
CA ARG A 226 11.02 -14.14 15.32
C ARG A 226 9.99 -13.95 14.24
N ILE A 227 10.29 -13.04 13.32
CA ILE A 227 9.50 -12.76 12.13
C ILE A 227 10.30 -13.18 10.90
N GLU A 228 9.65 -13.89 9.99
CA GLU A 228 10.18 -14.26 8.67
C GLU A 228 9.22 -13.78 7.58
N ARG A 229 9.74 -13.11 6.55
CA ARG A 229 8.93 -12.70 5.40
C ARG A 229 8.73 -13.89 4.46
N MET A 230 7.47 -14.12 4.08
CA MET A 230 7.08 -15.15 3.12
C MET A 230 6.80 -14.51 1.77
N GLU A 231 7.22 -15.19 0.71
CA GLU A 231 7.04 -14.74 -0.66
C GLU A 231 5.84 -15.44 -1.31
N LEU A 232 5.01 -14.67 -2.01
CA LEU A 232 3.92 -15.19 -2.82
C LEU A 232 4.37 -15.42 -4.27
N PRO A 233 3.70 -16.31 -5.02
CA PRO A 233 3.88 -16.38 -6.47
C PRO A 233 3.67 -15.00 -7.10
N ASN A 234 4.69 -14.55 -7.84
CA ASN A 234 4.72 -13.23 -8.46
C ASN A 234 5.34 -13.29 -9.86
N ASP A 235 4.64 -12.76 -10.85
CA ASP A 235 5.14 -12.60 -12.24
C ASP A 235 5.79 -11.21 -12.46
N PHE A 236 5.55 -10.25 -11.57
CA PHE A 236 6.04 -8.86 -11.67
C PHE A 236 7.48 -8.69 -11.16
N ILE A 237 8.41 -9.43 -11.76
CA ILE A 237 9.82 -9.47 -11.32
C ILE A 237 10.54 -8.13 -11.59
N ASP A 238 10.17 -7.42 -12.67
CA ASP A 238 10.78 -6.15 -13.08
C ASP A 238 10.00 -4.91 -12.59
N ASP A 239 8.71 -5.06 -12.28
CA ASP A 239 7.82 -4.03 -11.73
C ASP A 239 7.66 -4.25 -10.21
N ALA A 240 8.73 -3.95 -9.47
CA ALA A 240 8.91 -4.35 -8.06
C ALA A 240 7.93 -3.74 -7.03
N TYR A 241 6.93 -2.96 -7.47
CA TYR A 241 5.89 -2.38 -6.62
C TYR A 241 4.58 -3.20 -6.58
N ASP A 242 4.34 -4.11 -7.53
CA ASP A 242 3.14 -4.94 -7.56
C ASP A 242 3.48 -6.42 -7.27
N CYS A 243 2.56 -7.10 -6.58
CA CYS A 243 2.63 -8.54 -6.31
C CYS A 243 1.38 -9.20 -6.88
N GLY A 244 1.55 -10.15 -7.80
CA GLY A 244 0.45 -10.77 -8.52
C GLY A 244 0.89 -11.72 -9.64
N LEU A 245 -0.09 -12.32 -10.31
CA LEU A 245 0.13 -13.18 -11.48
C LEU A 245 -0.48 -12.56 -12.72
N THR A 246 0.15 -12.75 -13.87
CA THR A 246 -0.42 -12.25 -15.12
C THR A 246 -1.67 -13.04 -15.48
N VAL A 247 -2.75 -12.34 -15.81
CA VAL A 247 -3.95 -12.92 -16.42
C VAL A 247 -4.27 -12.15 -17.70
N GLN A 248 -4.41 -12.88 -18.80
CA GLN A 248 -4.76 -12.32 -20.11
C GLN A 248 -6.24 -12.58 -20.39
N ILE A 249 -6.99 -11.54 -20.78
CA ILE A 249 -8.42 -11.65 -21.10
C ILE A 249 -8.63 -11.47 -22.59
N GLU A 250 -9.21 -12.48 -23.24
CA GLU A 250 -9.68 -12.40 -24.63
C GLU A 250 -11.22 -12.41 -24.68
N LYS A 251 -11.79 -11.61 -25.59
CA LYS A 251 -13.24 -11.50 -25.80
C LYS A 251 -13.67 -12.25 -27.07
N ASP A 252 -14.55 -13.25 -26.93
CA ASP A 252 -15.21 -13.89 -28.07
C ASP A 252 -16.52 -13.16 -28.41
N THR A 253 -16.42 -12.13 -29.25
CA THR A 253 -17.55 -11.29 -29.68
C THR A 253 -18.65 -12.05 -30.44
N GLN A 254 -18.37 -13.24 -30.97
CA GLN A 254 -19.38 -14.04 -31.67
C GLN A 254 -20.25 -14.86 -30.69
N LYS A 255 -19.68 -15.22 -29.54
CA LYS A 255 -20.36 -16.03 -28.52
C LYS A 255 -20.82 -15.24 -27.30
N GLY A 256 -20.35 -14.00 -27.13
CA GLY A 256 -20.65 -13.18 -25.96
C GLY A 256 -19.97 -13.71 -24.69
N SER A 257 -18.79 -14.33 -24.83
CA SER A 257 -18.06 -14.97 -23.73
C SER A 257 -16.63 -14.46 -23.66
N TYR A 258 -16.02 -14.57 -22.47
CA TYR A 258 -14.64 -14.18 -22.20
C TYR A 258 -13.79 -15.42 -21.89
N SER A 259 -12.50 -15.35 -22.17
CA SER A 259 -11.52 -16.33 -21.70
C SER A 259 -10.38 -15.64 -20.95
N ALA A 260 -10.13 -16.13 -19.74
CA ALA A 260 -8.96 -15.76 -18.93
C ALA A 260 -7.89 -16.84 -19.07
N TYR A 261 -6.68 -16.45 -19.48
CA TYR A 261 -5.50 -17.32 -19.52
C TYR A 261 -4.47 -16.87 -18.48
N CYS A 262 -4.04 -17.79 -17.62
CA CYS A 262 -2.99 -17.57 -16.63
C CYS A 262 -1.71 -18.31 -17.06
N PRO A 263 -0.64 -17.60 -17.48
CA PRO A 263 0.60 -18.24 -17.92
C PRO A 263 1.31 -19.04 -16.83
N TYR A 264 1.23 -18.61 -15.56
CA TYR A 264 1.82 -19.33 -14.43
C TYR A 264 1.25 -20.76 -14.29
N LEU A 265 -0.05 -20.92 -14.55
CA LEU A 265 -0.75 -22.20 -14.46
C LEU A 265 -0.86 -22.96 -15.78
N ASP A 266 -0.58 -22.31 -16.91
CA ASP A 266 -0.88 -22.82 -18.26
C ASP A 266 -2.33 -23.32 -18.36
N ASP A 267 -3.28 -22.52 -17.83
CA ASP A 267 -4.70 -22.86 -17.79
C ASP A 267 -5.57 -21.71 -18.33
N THR A 268 -6.71 -22.08 -18.92
CA THR A 268 -7.70 -21.14 -19.46
C THR A 268 -9.08 -21.41 -18.87
N ILE A 269 -9.72 -20.35 -18.35
CA ILE A 269 -11.09 -20.38 -17.87
C ILE A 269 -11.97 -19.56 -18.82
N VAL A 270 -13.04 -20.17 -19.32
CA VAL A 270 -14.08 -19.49 -20.09
C VAL A 270 -15.20 -19.08 -19.14
N PHE A 271 -15.64 -17.84 -19.21
CA PHE A 271 -16.65 -17.25 -18.34
C PHE A 271 -17.53 -16.24 -19.08
N ASP A 272 -18.68 -15.92 -18.47
CA ASP A 272 -19.62 -14.91 -18.95
C ASP A 272 -19.50 -13.66 -18.06
N ALA A 273 -19.45 -12.48 -18.69
CA ALA A 273 -19.43 -11.18 -18.02
C ALA A 273 -20.29 -10.17 -18.78
N GLU A 274 -20.51 -8.98 -18.20
CA GLU A 274 -21.27 -7.93 -18.87
C GLU A 274 -20.60 -7.52 -20.19
N GLU A 275 -21.37 -7.50 -21.27
CA GLU A 275 -20.87 -7.00 -22.54
C GLU A 275 -20.54 -5.52 -22.43
N ASN A 276 -19.36 -5.15 -22.92
CA ASN A 276 -18.99 -3.77 -23.17
C ASN A 276 -18.83 -3.52 -24.67
N GLU A 277 -18.96 -2.26 -25.09
CA GLU A 277 -18.85 -1.86 -26.51
C GLU A 277 -17.40 -1.90 -27.04
N GLU A 278 -16.43 -2.20 -26.18
CA GLU A 278 -15.01 -2.21 -26.51
C GLU A 278 -14.60 -3.57 -27.09
N ASP A 279 -13.92 -3.55 -28.23
CA ASP A 279 -13.58 -4.76 -29.01
C ASP A 279 -12.09 -5.13 -28.92
N TRP A 280 -11.44 -4.81 -27.80
CA TRP A 280 -10.04 -5.15 -27.55
C TRP A 280 -9.88 -5.93 -26.24
N ASP A 281 -8.85 -6.77 -26.23
CA ASP A 281 -8.48 -7.67 -25.14
C ASP A 281 -8.16 -6.90 -23.84
N GLY A 282 -8.05 -7.62 -22.74
CA GLY A 282 -7.73 -7.05 -21.43
C GLY A 282 -6.82 -7.94 -20.61
N GLY A 283 -6.85 -7.75 -19.29
CA GLY A 283 -5.98 -8.45 -18.37
C GLY A 283 -6.30 -8.19 -16.91
N ASN A 284 -5.38 -8.55 -16.02
CA ASN A 284 -5.41 -8.11 -14.64
C ASN A 284 -4.78 -6.73 -14.46
N CYS A 285 -5.20 -6.02 -13.41
CA CYS A 285 -4.70 -4.69 -13.06
C CYS A 285 -3.96 -4.72 -11.72
N ARG A 286 -2.66 -4.41 -11.72
CA ARG A 286 -1.84 -4.12 -10.51
C ARG A 286 -1.74 -5.28 -9.48
N GLY A 287 -1.83 -6.52 -9.95
CA GLY A 287 -1.70 -7.71 -9.11
C GLY A 287 -2.83 -7.90 -8.09
N TYR A 288 -2.54 -8.53 -6.95
CA TYR A 288 -3.54 -8.78 -5.91
C TYR A 288 -4.04 -7.45 -5.32
N PHE A 289 -5.34 -7.21 -5.25
CA PHE A 289 -5.89 -6.04 -4.55
C PHE A 289 -6.36 -6.38 -3.13
N LEU A 290 -6.56 -7.66 -2.85
CA LEU A 290 -6.97 -8.19 -1.56
C LEU A 290 -6.29 -9.55 -1.34
N LEU A 291 -5.85 -9.77 -0.10
CA LEU A 291 -5.51 -11.08 0.44
C LEU A 291 -6.53 -11.42 1.53
N ASP A 292 -6.99 -12.67 1.56
CA ASP A 292 -7.95 -13.16 2.55
C ASP A 292 -7.69 -14.64 2.86
N THR A 293 -8.45 -15.22 3.78
CA THR A 293 -8.43 -16.64 4.11
C THR A 293 -9.62 -17.38 3.52
N MET A 294 -9.44 -18.67 3.26
CA MET A 294 -10.55 -19.60 3.02
C MET A 294 -10.36 -20.89 3.81
N GLU A 295 -11.45 -21.44 4.34
CA GLU A 295 -11.43 -22.78 4.93
C GLU A 295 -11.45 -23.85 3.82
N TYR A 296 -10.48 -24.75 3.84
CA TYR A 296 -10.39 -25.88 2.93
C TYR A 296 -9.92 -27.15 3.67
N ASP A 297 -10.76 -28.20 3.65
CA ASP A 297 -10.50 -29.46 4.35
C ASP A 297 -10.09 -29.27 5.83
N GLY A 298 -10.72 -28.32 6.52
CA GLY A 298 -10.47 -28.01 7.93
C GLY A 298 -9.15 -27.26 8.21
N ARG A 299 -8.53 -26.69 7.18
CA ARG A 299 -7.35 -25.83 7.24
C ARG A 299 -7.68 -24.45 6.69
N GLN A 300 -6.99 -23.41 7.15
CA GLN A 300 -7.07 -22.09 6.53
C GLN A 300 -6.03 -22.01 5.41
N LEU A 301 -6.44 -21.54 4.23
CA LEU A 301 -5.56 -21.26 3.11
C LEU A 301 -5.59 -19.78 2.79
N LEU A 302 -4.51 -19.26 2.24
CA LEU A 302 -4.46 -17.90 1.71
C LEU A 302 -5.10 -17.82 0.32
N VAL A 303 -5.84 -16.74 0.09
CA VAL A 303 -6.47 -16.43 -1.20
C VAL A 303 -6.07 -15.03 -1.64
N GLY A 304 -5.67 -14.89 -2.90
CA GLY A 304 -5.39 -13.61 -3.53
C GLY A 304 -6.43 -13.27 -4.59
N TYR A 305 -6.91 -12.03 -4.58
CA TYR A 305 -7.91 -11.54 -5.52
C TYR A 305 -7.29 -10.53 -6.47
N GLU A 306 -7.48 -10.71 -7.77
CA GLU A 306 -7.03 -9.77 -8.80
C GLU A 306 -8.20 -9.26 -9.64
N TYR A 307 -8.18 -7.96 -9.91
CA TYR A 307 -9.22 -7.32 -10.71
C TYR A 307 -8.94 -7.55 -12.19
N LEU A 308 -9.93 -8.10 -12.90
CA LEU A 308 -9.86 -8.35 -14.34
C LEU A 308 -10.68 -7.30 -15.09
N TYR A 309 -10.15 -6.85 -16.23
CA TYR A 309 -10.84 -5.92 -17.12
C TYR A 309 -10.79 -6.42 -18.57
N ALA A 310 -11.71 -5.94 -19.39
CA ALA A 310 -11.72 -6.10 -20.84
C ALA A 310 -12.04 -4.76 -21.52
N GLY A 311 -11.17 -4.29 -22.41
CA GLY A 311 -11.19 -2.90 -22.87
C GLY A 311 -10.57 -1.95 -21.82
N TYR A 312 -11.29 -0.91 -21.43
CA TYR A 312 -10.82 0.00 -20.36
C TYR A 312 -10.82 -0.68 -18.99
N ILE A 313 -9.87 -0.31 -18.12
CA ILE A 313 -9.79 -0.80 -16.74
C ILE A 313 -11.10 -0.57 -15.97
N ALA A 314 -11.81 0.53 -16.24
CA ALA A 314 -13.11 0.78 -15.61
C ALA A 314 -14.21 -0.24 -15.99
N ASN A 315 -14.02 -0.97 -17.10
CA ASN A 315 -14.95 -1.99 -17.61
C ASN A 315 -14.55 -3.36 -17.04
N GLY A 316 -14.80 -3.55 -15.75
CA GLY A 316 -14.49 -4.80 -15.05
C GLY A 316 -15.12 -6.01 -15.73
N ALA A 317 -14.30 -7.04 -15.96
CA ALA A 317 -14.72 -8.32 -16.50
C ALA A 317 -15.00 -9.34 -15.39
N GLY A 318 -14.35 -9.21 -14.24
CA GLY A 318 -14.51 -10.10 -13.10
C GLY A 318 -13.33 -10.02 -12.13
N THR A 319 -13.21 -11.03 -11.29
CA THR A 319 -12.11 -11.17 -10.33
C THR A 319 -11.48 -12.54 -10.49
N ALA A 320 -10.16 -12.59 -10.72
CA ALA A 320 -9.40 -13.83 -10.60
C ALA A 320 -9.14 -14.09 -9.12
N VAL A 321 -9.41 -15.33 -8.69
CA VAL A 321 -9.23 -15.77 -7.31
C VAL A 321 -8.20 -16.89 -7.32
N PHE A 322 -7.06 -16.64 -6.71
CA PHE A 322 -5.94 -17.58 -6.62
C PHE A 322 -5.87 -18.16 -5.21
N VAL A 323 -5.91 -19.48 -5.09
CA VAL A 323 -5.77 -20.18 -3.81
C VAL A 323 -4.33 -20.64 -3.67
N PHE A 324 -3.66 -20.17 -2.62
CA PHE A 324 -2.27 -20.54 -2.33
C PHE A 324 -2.19 -21.71 -1.36
N ASP A 325 -1.12 -22.49 -1.52
CA ASP A 325 -0.72 -23.56 -0.62
C ASP A 325 0.82 -23.60 -0.60
N TRP A 326 1.41 -24.32 0.36
CA TRP A 326 2.86 -24.34 0.57
C TRP A 326 3.42 -25.74 0.41
N ASP A 327 4.59 -25.83 -0.22
CA ASP A 327 5.31 -27.10 -0.34
C ASP A 327 6.09 -27.44 0.94
N GLU A 328 6.68 -28.64 0.97
CA GLU A 328 7.46 -29.12 2.12
C GLU A 328 8.71 -28.27 2.45
N ASN A 329 9.11 -27.37 1.56
CA ASN A 329 10.23 -26.45 1.73
C ASN A 329 9.77 -25.04 2.13
N GLY A 330 8.46 -24.83 2.36
CA GLY A 330 7.89 -23.52 2.68
C GLY A 330 7.78 -22.60 1.46
N LYS A 331 7.82 -23.14 0.23
CA LYS A 331 7.59 -22.34 -0.97
C LYS A 331 6.11 -22.31 -1.32
N ALA A 332 5.55 -21.10 -1.43
CA ALA A 332 4.19 -20.89 -1.88
C ALA A 332 4.00 -21.27 -3.36
N TYR A 333 2.85 -21.86 -3.69
CA TYR A 333 2.41 -22.14 -5.05
C TYR A 333 0.89 -21.93 -5.17
N VAL A 334 0.42 -21.74 -6.41
CA VAL A 334 -1.03 -21.69 -6.67
C VAL A 334 -1.59 -23.10 -6.79
N ARG A 335 -2.50 -23.45 -5.89
CA ARG A 335 -3.15 -24.75 -5.81
C ARG A 335 -4.33 -24.88 -6.76
N ASP A 336 -5.17 -23.84 -6.81
CA ASP A 336 -6.35 -23.75 -7.67
C ASP A 336 -6.63 -22.27 -7.97
N TRP A 337 -7.40 -22.03 -9.02
CA TRP A 337 -7.86 -20.68 -9.35
C TRP A 337 -9.23 -20.70 -10.02
N GLU A 338 -9.97 -19.62 -9.86
CA GLU A 338 -11.27 -19.43 -10.50
C GLU A 338 -11.51 -17.98 -10.91
N ILE A 339 -12.53 -17.78 -11.76
CA ILE A 339 -13.03 -16.45 -12.11
C ILE A 339 -14.39 -16.26 -11.44
N GLN A 340 -14.52 -15.21 -10.65
CA GLN A 340 -15.78 -14.76 -10.08
C GLN A 340 -16.33 -13.59 -10.90
N THR A 341 -17.61 -13.67 -11.27
CA THR A 341 -18.29 -12.63 -12.06
C THR A 341 -19.57 -12.19 -11.36
N GLY A 342 -19.75 -10.87 -11.25
CA GLY A 342 -20.91 -10.25 -10.58
C GLY A 342 -20.80 -10.20 -9.05
N ASN A 343 -21.41 -9.17 -8.46
CA ASN A 343 -21.55 -9.00 -7.01
C ASN A 343 -22.48 -10.08 -6.44
N GLU A 344 -21.96 -11.18 -5.90
CA GLU A 344 -22.67 -12.00 -4.91
C GLU A 344 -22.07 -11.80 -3.51
#